data_AF-A0A4P9YBS3-F1
#
_entry.id   AF-A0A4P9YBS3-F1
#
_cell.length_a   1.000
_cell.length_b   1.000
_cell.length_c   1.000
_cell.angle_alpha   90.00
_cell.angle_beta   90.00
_cell.angle_gamma   90.00
#
_symmetry.space_group_name_H-M   'P 1'
#
loop_
_entity.id
_entity.type
_entity.pdbx_description
1 polymer ?
#
loop_
_entity_poly.entity_id
_entity_poly.type
_entity_poly.pdbx_seq_one_letter_code
_entity_poly.pdbx_strand_id
1 'polypeptide(L)'
;KADGHFRRGNKAVCIVEARKGDDEQGMAQDLVGREVAAEVGGLDVVYGIVTNYIQWNFLRNLNDKVVMDECSCSWDLMPKGPKRNSLKKIAEKIYWMISSE
;
A
#
# COMPACT_ATOMS: atom_id res chain seq x y z
N LYS A 1 6.51 -5.43 -10.82
CA LYS A 1 7.10 -4.07 -10.82
C LYS A 1 6.39 -3.33 -9.72
N ALA A 2 7.07 -2.64 -8.81
CA ALA A 2 6.38 -1.65 -7.99
C ALA A 2 6.09 -0.46 -8.91
N ASP A 3 4.83 -0.05 -9.00
CA ASP A 3 4.41 1.02 -9.90
C ASP A 3 4.67 2.41 -9.30
N GLY A 4 5.12 2.48 -8.04
CA GLY A 4 5.67 3.69 -7.46
C GLY A 4 6.46 3.45 -6.16
N HIS A 5 7.57 4.19 -6.00
CA HIS A 5 8.32 4.32 -4.76
C HIS A 5 8.29 5.78 -4.31
N PHE A 6 7.78 6.04 -3.12
CA PHE A 6 7.64 7.39 -2.56
C PHE A 6 8.39 7.48 -1.24
N ARG A 7 9.01 8.64 -0.94
CA ARG A 7 9.74 8.86 0.31
C ARG A 7 9.25 10.12 1.03
N ARG A 8 9.17 10.04 2.36
CA ARG A 8 8.96 11.18 3.27
C ARG A 8 9.89 11.02 4.47
N GLY A 9 10.99 11.77 4.49
CA GLY A 9 12.03 11.59 5.51
C GLY A 9 12.69 10.21 5.43
N ASN A 10 12.72 9.49 6.56
CA ASN A 10 13.23 8.12 6.70
C ASN A 10 12.17 7.04 6.40
N LYS A 11 11.00 7.41 5.89
CA LYS A 11 9.90 6.49 5.53
C LYS A 11 9.80 6.36 4.02
N ALA A 12 9.54 5.15 3.56
CA ALA A 12 9.20 4.90 2.16
C ALA A 12 7.87 4.15 2.02
N VAL A 13 7.18 4.38 0.91
CA VAL A 13 5.97 3.67 0.51
C VAL A 13 6.22 3.03 -0.85
N CYS A 14 5.97 1.73 -0.94
CA CYS A 14 5.98 0.98 -2.19
C CYS A 14 4.53 0.66 -2.58
N ILE A 15 4.19 0.86 -3.86
CA ILE A 15 2.87 0.49 -4.39
C ILE A 15 3.06 -0.59 -5.44
N VAL A 16 2.34 -1.70 -5.29
CA VAL A 16 2.31 -2.81 -6.23
C VAL A 16 0.89 -2.95 -6.77
N GLU A 17 0.73 -2.80 -8.08
CA GLU A 17 -0.51 -3.18 -8.75
C GLU A 17 -0.59 -4.72 -8.82
N ALA A 18 -1.63 -5.29 -8.21
CA ALA A 18 -1.93 -6.70 -8.28
C ALA A 18 -2.93 -6.97 -9.40
N ARG A 19 -2.75 -8.10 -10.09
CA ARG A 19 -3.75 -8.59 -11.03
C ARG A 19 -5.03 -8.96 -10.27
N LYS A 20 -6.17 -8.78 -10.92
CA LYS A 20 -7.47 -9.12 -10.33
C LYS A 20 -7.52 -10.62 -9.99
N GLY A 21 -7.71 -10.93 -8.71
CA GLY A 21 -7.75 -12.31 -8.19
C GLY A 21 -6.38 -12.92 -7.87
N ASP A 22 -5.30 -12.12 -7.88
CA ASP A 22 -3.94 -12.55 -7.56
C ASP A 22 -3.25 -11.54 -6.64
N ASP A 23 -3.96 -11.13 -5.60
CA ASP A 23 -3.50 -10.22 -4.55
C ASP A 23 -2.40 -10.84 -3.69
N GLU A 24 -2.44 -12.17 -3.47
CA GLU A 24 -1.39 -12.90 -2.75
C GLU A 24 -0.02 -12.80 -3.42
N GLN A 25 0.05 -12.94 -4.75
CA GLN A 25 1.31 -12.75 -5.48
C GLN A 25 1.80 -11.30 -5.41
N GLY A 26 0.87 -10.33 -5.47
CA GLY A 26 1.18 -8.92 -5.28
C GLY A 26 1.78 -8.63 -3.89
N MET A 27 1.21 -9.24 -2.84
CA MET A 27 1.71 -9.15 -1.46
C MET A 27 3.09 -9.79 -1.29
N ALA A 28 3.31 -10.97 -1.87
CA ALA A 28 4.62 -11.61 -1.83
C ALA A 28 5.69 -10.74 -2.52
N GLN A 29 5.38 -10.16 -3.68
CA GLN A 29 6.28 -9.24 -4.39
C GLN A 29 6.57 -7.99 -3.57
N ASP A 30 5.54 -7.38 -2.98
CA ASP A 30 5.67 -6.18 -2.16
C ASP A 30 6.53 -6.43 -0.93
N LEU A 31 6.28 -7.50 -0.17
CA LEU A 31 7.05 -7.84 1.02
C LEU A 31 8.55 -8.00 0.72
N VAL A 32 8.90 -8.81 -0.28
CA VAL A 32 10.31 -9.02 -0.67
C VAL A 32 10.95 -7.72 -1.16
N GLY A 33 10.24 -6.94 -1.99
CA GLY A 33 10.75 -5.67 -2.52
C GLY A 33 11.00 -4.63 -1.43
N ARG A 34 10.16 -4.61 -0.39
CA ARG A 34 10.28 -3.66 0.71
C ARG A 34 11.45 -3.94 1.63
N GLU A 35 11.73 -5.19 1.97
CA GLU A 35 12.90 -5.55 2.78
C GLU A 35 14.19 -5.09 2.10
N VAL A 36 14.31 -5.39 0.80
CA VAL A 36 15.48 -4.99 0.01
C VAL A 36 15.58 -3.46 -0.06
N ALA A 37 14.45 -2.76 -0.23
CA ALA A 37 14.44 -1.30 -0.26
C ALA A 37 14.81 -0.68 1.11
N ALA A 38 14.42 -1.32 2.21
CA ALA A 38 14.74 -0.87 3.56
C ALA A 38 16.24 -0.93 3.82
N GLU A 39 16.83 -2.10 3.55
CA GLU A 39 18.25 -2.39 3.74
C GLU A 39 19.14 -1.49 2.85
N VAL A 40 18.86 -1.44 1.54
CA VAL A 40 19.65 -0.63 0.59
C VAL A 40 19.47 0.87 0.85
N GLY A 41 18.28 1.26 1.30
CA GLY A 41 17.90 2.66 1.46
C GLY A 41 18.22 3.28 2.81
N GLY A 42 18.72 2.50 3.78
CA GLY A 42 18.91 2.92 5.17
C GLY A 42 17.62 3.47 5.79
N LEU A 43 16.49 2.85 5.48
CA LEU A 43 15.16 3.31 5.89
C LEU A 43 14.70 2.57 7.14
N ASP A 44 14.20 3.32 8.12
CA ASP A 44 13.68 2.72 9.36
C ASP A 44 12.35 1.99 9.13
N VAL A 45 11.54 2.48 8.17
CA VAL A 45 10.22 1.90 7.88
C VAL A 45 9.91 1.95 6.39
N VAL A 46 9.55 0.80 5.82
CA VAL A 46 9.01 0.69 4.47
C VAL A 46 7.59 0.10 4.50
N TYR A 47 6.65 0.92 4.07
CA TYR A 47 5.24 0.54 3.95
C TYR A 47 4.93 -0.01 2.56
N GLY A 48 4.01 -0.97 2.52
CA GLY A 48 3.53 -1.61 1.29
C GLY A 48 2.07 -1.29 1.03
N ILE A 49 1.74 -1.09 -0.24
CA ILE A 49 0.36 -0.97 -0.70
C ILE A 49 0.20 -1.90 -1.88
N VAL A 50 -0.66 -2.89 -1.74
CA VAL A 50 -1.00 -3.82 -2.82
C VAL A 50 -2.44 -3.57 -3.23
N THR A 51 -2.68 -3.34 -4.52
CA THR A 51 -4.03 -3.00 -4.97
C THR A 51 -4.35 -3.47 -6.38
N ASN A 52 -5.60 -3.89 -6.59
CA ASN A 52 -6.21 -4.07 -7.91
C ASN A 52 -7.22 -2.94 -8.23
N TYR A 53 -7.09 -1.80 -7.55
CA TYR A 53 -7.97 -0.63 -7.54
C TYR A 53 -9.36 -0.82 -6.93
N ILE A 54 -9.81 -2.06 -6.70
CA ILE A 54 -11.04 -2.39 -5.96
C ILE A 54 -10.70 -2.72 -4.51
N GLN A 55 -9.65 -3.50 -4.27
CA GLN A 55 -9.13 -3.85 -2.96
C GLN A 55 -7.75 -3.22 -2.77
N TRP A 56 -7.50 -2.76 -1.54
CA TRP A 56 -6.28 -2.08 -1.13
C TRP A 56 -5.80 -2.72 0.17
N ASN A 57 -4.66 -3.41 0.11
CA ASN A 57 -4.01 -4.03 1.24
C ASN A 57 -2.82 -3.18 1.65
N PHE A 58 -2.82 -2.73 2.90
CA PHE A 58 -1.81 -1.87 3.50
C PHE A 58 -0.93 -2.71 4.41
N LEU A 59 0.35 -2.78 4.11
CA LEU A 59 1.30 -3.63 4.83
C LEU A 59 2.35 -2.78 5.56
N ARG A 60 2.70 -3.18 6.77
CA ARG A 60 3.76 -2.58 7.59
C ARG A 60 4.49 -3.66 8.36
N ASN A 61 5.80 -3.54 8.49
CA ASN A 61 6.56 -4.31 9.48
C ASN A 61 6.56 -3.63 10.84
N LEU A 62 6.30 -4.41 11.87
CA LEU A 62 6.36 -4.01 13.26
C LEU A 62 6.98 -5.14 14.07
N ASN A 63 8.22 -4.97 14.53
CA ASN A 63 8.92 -5.92 15.39
C ASN A 63 8.87 -7.38 14.87
N ASP A 64 9.39 -7.60 13.66
CA ASP A 64 9.40 -8.90 12.96
C ASP A 64 8.02 -9.49 12.63
N LYS A 65 6.95 -8.68 12.73
CA LYS A 65 5.60 -9.05 12.31
C LYS A 65 5.14 -8.17 11.16
N VAL A 66 4.60 -8.82 10.14
CA VAL A 66 3.86 -8.15 9.07
C VAL A 66 2.45 -7.88 9.59
N VAL A 67 2.09 -6.60 9.71
CA VAL A 67 0.73 -6.15 10.01
C VAL A 67 0.06 -5.74 8.71
N MET A 68 -1.19 -6.18 8.53
CA MET A 68 -2.00 -5.88 7.37
C MET A 68 -3.31 -5.20 7.77
N ASP A 69 -3.71 -4.21 6.99
CA ASP A 69 -5.00 -3.53 7.07
C ASP A 69 -5.59 -3.46 5.66
N GLU A 70 -6.90 -3.66 5.53
CA GLU A 70 -7.58 -3.80 4.24
C GLU A 70 -8.64 -2.72 4.05
N CYS A 71 -8.80 -2.28 2.80
CA CYS A 71 -9.85 -1.36 2.41
C CYS A 71 -10.38 -1.68 1.02
N SER A 72 -11.69 -1.52 0.83
CA SER A 72 -12.30 -1.62 -0.49
C SER A 72 -12.69 -0.24 -1.05
N CYS A 73 -12.35 -0.03 -2.32
CA CYS A 73 -12.80 1.09 -3.11
C CYS A 73 -14.12 0.72 -3.77
N SER A 74 -15.20 1.35 -3.32
CA SER A 74 -16.50 1.21 -3.96
C SER A 74 -16.59 2.08 -5.23
N TRP A 75 -17.37 1.61 -6.20
CA TRP A 75 -17.56 2.28 -7.48
C TRP A 75 -19.03 2.68 -7.66
N ASP A 76 -19.25 3.89 -8.19
CA ASP A 76 -20.55 4.31 -8.70
C ASP A 76 -20.71 3.80 -10.15
N LEU A 77 -21.92 3.36 -10.46
CA LEU A 77 -22.28 2.95 -11.83
C LEU A 77 -22.54 4.16 -12.73
N MET A 78 -23.01 5.27 -12.15
CA MET A 78 -23.31 6.52 -12.86
C MET A 78 -23.07 7.76 -11.97
N PRO A 79 -22.17 8.68 -12.36
CA PRO A 79 -21.14 8.49 -13.38
C PRO A 79 -20.20 7.34 -12.99
N LYS A 80 -19.71 6.59 -13.99
CA LYS A 80 -18.81 5.46 -13.74
C LYS A 80 -17.51 5.98 -13.12
N GLY A 81 -17.22 5.57 -11.88
CA GLY A 81 -15.99 5.96 -11.20
C GLY A 81 -15.94 5.55 -9.74
N PRO A 82 -14.78 5.69 -9.09
CA PRO A 82 -14.66 5.41 -7.66
C PRO A 82 -15.44 6.42 -6.83
N LYS A 83 -16.14 5.95 -5.78
CA LYS A 83 -16.87 6.83 -4.88
C LYS A 83 -15.89 7.74 -4.16
N ARG A 84 -16.20 9.05 -4.12
CA ARG A 84 -15.37 10.05 -3.44
C ARG A 84 -15.08 9.69 -1.98
N ASN A 85 -16.08 9.15 -1.27
CA ASN A 85 -15.91 8.73 0.13
C ASN A 85 -14.98 7.52 0.28
N SER A 86 -14.96 6.59 -0.68
CA SER A 86 -13.99 5.48 -0.69
C SER A 86 -12.57 5.99 -0.94
N LEU A 87 -12.39 6.88 -1.92
CA LEU A 87 -11.08 7.51 -2.18
C LEU A 87 -10.58 8.31 -0.96
N LYS A 88 -11.48 9.05 -0.29
CA LYS A 88 -11.13 9.79 0.92
C LYS A 88 -10.59 8.86 2.02
N LYS A 89 -11.25 7.73 2.27
CA LYS A 89 -10.79 6.73 3.26
C LYS A 89 -9.40 6.17 2.93
N ILE A 90 -9.16 5.85 1.65
CA ILE A 90 -7.85 5.36 1.18
C ILE A 90 -6.78 6.43 1.40
N ALA A 91 -7.05 7.67 1.00
CA ALA A 91 -6.13 8.79 1.19
C ALA A 91 -5.84 9.07 2.67
N GLU A 92 -6.85 8.99 3.54
CA GLU A 92 -6.69 9.11 4.99
C GLU A 92 -5.80 7.99 5.55
N LYS A 93 -6.01 6.73 5.15
CA LYS A 93 -5.13 5.62 5.57
C LYS A 93 -3.68 5.83 5.15
N ILE A 94 -3.44 6.25 3.90
CA ILE A 94 -2.09 6.58 3.41
C ILE A 94 -1.49 7.72 4.24
N TYR A 95 -2.26 8.78 4.50
CA TYR A 95 -1.80 9.91 5.29
C TYR A 95 -1.43 9.51 6.72
N TRP A 96 -2.28 8.71 7.39
CA TRP A 96 -2.02 8.19 8.73
C TRP A 96 -0.77 7.33 8.76
N MET A 97 -0.62 6.44 7.79
CA MET A 97 0.52 5.55 7.66
C MET A 97 1.85 6.32 7.57
N ILE A 98 1.92 7.38 6.76
CA ILE A 98 3.15 8.16 6.56
C ILE A 98 3.32 9.30 7.58
N SER A 99 2.31 9.59 8.39
CA SER A 99 2.34 10.67 9.39
C SER A 99 2.43 10.15 10.82
N SER A 100 2.08 8.88 11.07
CA SER A 100 2.33 8.24 12.37
C SER A 100 3.83 8.19 12.59
N GLU A 101 4.31 8.64 13.76
CA GLU A 101 5.72 8.63 14.15
C GLU A 101 6.37 7.24 14.01
#